data_AF-A0A920LHV9-F1
#
_entry.id   AF-A0A920LHV9-F1
#
_cell.length_a   1.000
_cell.length_b   1.000
_cell.length_c   1.000
_cell.angle_alpha   90.00
_cell.angle_beta   90.00
_cell.angle_gamma   90.00
#
_symmetry.space_group_name_H-M   'P 1'
#
loop_
_entity.id
_entity.type
_entity.pdbx_description
1 polymer ?
#
loop_
_entity_poly.entity_id
_entity_poly.type
_entity_poly.pdbx_seq_one_letter_code
_entity_poly.pdbx_strand_id
1 'polypeptide(L)'
;MKSRKRFRSLEKGGGLPNTDNIRLAKNNLNNHLKYFEFLLERRFWLVNSKIELADLTAAAHISCIDYLGDMPWEKFPEIKHWYSRIKSRPSFRSILTDKIIGIPPREIMHSLISKEKIKKKSKNLDLI
;
A
#
# COMPACT_ATOMS: atom_id res chain seq x y z
N MET A 1 15.93 25.14 12.88
CA MET A 1 14.65 25.61 12.29
C MET A 1 13.50 25.16 13.19
N LYS A 2 12.86 26.08 13.93
CA LYS A 2 11.83 25.77 14.93
C LYS A 2 10.48 25.58 14.20
N SER A 3 9.97 24.35 14.09
CA SER A 3 8.68 24.12 13.44
C SER A 3 7.55 24.65 14.34
N ARG A 4 6.81 25.65 13.85
CA ARG A 4 5.60 26.11 14.53
C ARG A 4 4.49 25.08 14.31
N LYS A 5 4.12 24.34 15.36
CA LYS A 5 2.92 23.48 15.35
C LYS A 5 1.69 24.38 15.25
N ARG A 6 1.11 24.52 14.05
CA ARG A 6 -0.18 25.17 13.85
C ARG A 6 -1.28 24.13 14.09
N PHE A 7 -1.93 24.22 15.24
CA PHE A 7 -3.20 23.51 15.46
C PHE A 7 -4.27 24.21 14.61
N ARG A 8 -4.93 23.46 13.72
CA ARG A 8 -6.10 23.98 12.99
C ARG A 8 -7.29 24.07 13.95
N SER A 9 -8.21 24.99 13.73
CA SER A 9 -9.50 25.00 14.44
C SER A 9 -10.29 23.74 14.10
N LEU A 10 -11.24 23.34 14.96
CA LEU A 10 -12.13 22.19 14.70
C LEU A 10 -12.84 22.33 13.33
N GLU A 11 -13.33 23.54 13.03
CA GLU A 11 -13.97 23.90 11.76
C GLU A 11 -13.07 23.73 10.52
N LYS A 12 -11.75 23.83 10.70
CA LYS A 12 -10.74 23.64 9.63
C LYS A 12 -10.10 22.25 9.65
N GLY A 13 -10.74 21.28 10.30
CA GLY A 13 -10.28 19.89 10.39
C GLY A 13 -9.15 19.68 11.40
N GLY A 14 -9.08 20.53 12.44
CA GLY A 14 -8.26 20.27 13.63
C GLY A 14 -9.01 19.45 14.68
N GLY A 15 -8.31 19.05 15.74
CA GLY A 15 -8.82 18.16 16.77
C GLY A 15 -8.31 16.72 16.61
N LEU A 16 -8.72 15.85 17.53
CA LEU A 16 -8.36 14.43 17.51
C LEU A 16 -9.11 13.70 16.36
N PRO A 17 -8.51 12.68 15.74
CA PRO A 17 -9.22 11.86 14.77
C PRO A 17 -10.46 11.21 15.38
N ASN A 18 -11.57 11.18 14.64
CA ASN A 18 -12.77 10.47 15.06
C ASN A 18 -12.54 8.95 14.96
N THR A 19 -12.55 8.28 16.11
CA THR A 19 -12.27 6.85 16.23
C THR A 19 -13.34 5.97 15.59
N ASP A 20 -14.60 6.38 15.62
CA ASP A 20 -15.70 5.62 15.01
C ASP A 20 -15.56 5.57 13.49
N ASN A 21 -15.22 6.71 12.88
CA ASN A 21 -14.97 6.78 11.45
C ASN A 21 -13.81 5.89 11.04
N ILE A 22 -12.73 5.85 11.84
CA ILE A 22 -11.57 4.98 11.57
C ILE A 22 -11.98 3.51 11.67
N ARG A 23 -12.77 3.14 12.68
CA ARG A 23 -13.24 1.75 12.87
C ARG A 23 -14.13 1.29 11.71
N LEU A 24 -15.07 2.13 11.29
CA LEU A 24 -15.96 1.86 10.15
C LEU A 24 -15.15 1.76 8.84
N ALA A 25 -14.21 2.67 8.62
CA ALA A 25 -13.34 2.64 7.46
C ALA A 25 -12.49 1.35 7.40
N LYS A 26 -11.93 0.91 8.53
CA LYS A 26 -11.18 -0.35 8.61
C LYS A 26 -12.04 -1.57 8.31
N ASN A 27 -13.29 -1.59 8.76
CA ASN A 27 -14.22 -2.67 8.45
C ASN A 27 -14.55 -2.71 6.95
N ASN A 28 -14.84 -1.56 6.35
CA ASN A 28 -15.13 -1.46 4.92
C ASN A 28 -13.92 -1.84 4.06
N LEU A 29 -12.73 -1.38 4.44
CA LEU A 29 -11.48 -1.79 3.80
C LEU A 29 -11.34 -3.31 3.79
N ASN A 30 -11.55 -3.96 4.93
CA ASN A 30 -11.46 -5.42 5.03
C ASN A 30 -12.44 -6.13 4.07
N ASN A 31 -13.65 -5.58 3.87
CA ASN A 31 -14.61 -6.13 2.91
C ASN A 31 -14.12 -5.99 1.46
N HIS A 32 -13.57 -4.83 1.08
CA HIS A 32 -12.98 -4.64 -0.24
C HIS A 32 -11.77 -5.54 -0.48
N LEU A 33 -10.89 -5.69 0.52
CA LEU A 33 -9.73 -6.57 0.41
C LEU A 33 -10.15 -8.04 0.25
N LYS A 34 -11.16 -8.52 0.98
CA LYS A 34 -11.69 -9.89 0.75
C LYS A 34 -12.15 -10.10 -0.69
N TYR A 35 -12.81 -9.11 -1.28
CA TYR A 35 -13.24 -9.20 -2.66
C TYR A 35 -12.07 -9.20 -3.65
N PHE A 36 -11.06 -8.34 -3.45
CA PHE A 36 -9.87 -8.31 -4.30
C PHE A 36 -9.05 -9.60 -4.18
N GLU A 37 -8.91 -10.14 -2.98
CA GLU A 37 -8.24 -11.42 -2.74
C GLU A 37 -8.93 -12.53 -3.55
N PHE A 38 -10.25 -12.63 -3.44
CA PHE A 38 -11.05 -13.59 -4.21
C PHE A 38 -10.88 -13.44 -5.74
N LEU A 39 -10.79 -12.21 -6.25
CA LEU A 39 -10.53 -11.99 -7.68
C LEU A 39 -9.12 -12.44 -8.08
N LEU A 40 -8.12 -12.16 -7.24
CA LEU A 40 -6.71 -12.43 -7.52
C LEU A 40 -6.30 -13.89 -7.33
N GLU A 41 -7.06 -14.68 -6.56
CA GLU A 41 -6.88 -16.13 -6.47
C GLU A 41 -6.92 -16.82 -7.85
N ARG A 42 -7.70 -16.26 -8.78
CA ARG A 42 -7.93 -16.86 -10.11
C ARG A 42 -7.36 -16.02 -11.25
N ARG A 43 -6.83 -14.83 -10.95
CA ARG A 43 -6.43 -13.85 -11.98
C ARG A 43 -5.10 -13.23 -11.63
N PHE A 44 -4.29 -12.99 -12.67
CA PHE A 44 -3.00 -12.35 -12.48
C PHE A 44 -3.12 -10.84 -12.23
N TRP A 45 -4.10 -10.17 -12.84
CA TRP A 45 -4.48 -8.75 -12.61
C TRP A 45 -5.97 -8.66 -12.27
N LEU A 46 -6.44 -7.52 -11.74
CA LEU A 46 -7.82 -7.41 -11.22
C LEU A 46 -8.90 -7.66 -12.28
N VAL A 47 -8.74 -7.09 -13.47
CA VAL A 47 -9.77 -7.11 -14.51
C VAL A 47 -9.44 -8.09 -15.62
N ASN A 48 -8.22 -8.02 -16.18
CA ASN A 48 -7.87 -8.65 -17.44
C ASN A 48 -6.53 -9.43 -17.36
N SER A 49 -6.06 -9.95 -18.48
CA SER A 49 -4.75 -10.62 -18.61
C SER A 49 -3.56 -9.66 -18.54
N LYS A 50 -3.80 -8.34 -18.61
CA LYS A 50 -2.79 -7.27 -18.56
C LYS A 50 -3.15 -6.26 -17.48
N ILE A 51 -2.16 -5.48 -17.05
CA ILE A 51 -2.35 -4.39 -16.09
C ILE A 51 -3.21 -3.30 -16.73
N GLU A 52 -4.27 -2.88 -16.04
CA GLU A 52 -5.19 -1.83 -16.49
C GLU A 52 -5.33 -0.70 -15.47
N LEU A 53 -6.12 0.32 -15.81
CA LEU A 53 -6.38 1.46 -14.94
C LEU A 53 -6.96 1.04 -13.57
N ALA A 54 -7.76 -0.03 -13.54
CA ALA A 54 -8.30 -0.59 -12.31
C ALA A 54 -7.18 -1.01 -11.35
N ASP A 55 -6.13 -1.68 -11.84
CA ASP A 55 -4.99 -2.09 -11.02
C ASP A 55 -4.22 -0.89 -10.48
N LEU A 56 -3.99 0.12 -11.31
CA LEU A 56 -3.27 1.34 -10.91
C LEU A 56 -4.04 2.13 -9.87
N THR A 57 -5.37 2.25 -10.05
CA THR A 57 -6.25 2.95 -9.11
C THR A 57 -6.30 2.23 -7.78
N ALA A 58 -6.48 0.90 -7.78
CA ALA A 58 -6.48 0.10 -6.56
C ALA A 58 -5.12 0.16 -5.85
N ALA A 59 -4.02 0.07 -6.59
CA ALA A 59 -2.68 0.14 -6.03
C ALA A 59 -2.38 1.52 -5.44
N ALA A 60 -2.85 2.61 -6.06
CA ALA A 60 -2.72 3.96 -5.51
C ALA A 60 -3.44 4.08 -4.15
N HIS A 61 -4.68 3.59 -4.05
CA HIS A 61 -5.41 3.61 -2.78
C HIS A 61 -4.73 2.77 -1.70
N ILE A 62 -4.31 1.55 -2.05
CA ILE A 62 -3.59 0.66 -1.13
C ILE A 62 -2.26 1.29 -0.69
N SER A 63 -1.58 2.04 -1.56
CA SER A 63 -0.32 2.72 -1.23
C SER A 63 -0.49 3.77 -0.12
N CYS A 64 -1.59 4.53 -0.13
CA CYS A 64 -1.90 5.48 0.92
C CYS A 64 -2.13 4.78 2.27
N ILE A 65 -2.79 3.63 2.26
CA ILE A 65 -3.09 2.86 3.48
C ILE A 65 -1.82 2.16 3.99
N ASP A 66 -0.97 1.66 3.09
CA ASP A 66 0.32 1.06 3.42
C ASP A 66 1.31 2.09 3.99
N TYR A 67 1.23 3.34 3.52
CA TYR A 67 2.02 4.45 4.07
C TYR A 67 1.74 4.67 5.57
N LEU A 68 0.46 4.66 5.94
CA LEU A 68 -0.01 4.70 7.34
C LEU A 68 0.26 3.36 8.07
N GLY A 69 0.41 2.31 7.27
CA GLY A 69 0.69 0.93 7.66
C GLY A 69 -0.46 0.28 8.40
N ASP A 70 -1.67 0.58 7.96
CA ASP A 70 -2.90 -0.09 8.36
C ASP A 70 -3.24 -1.29 7.44
N MET A 71 -2.40 -1.59 6.45
CA MET A 71 -2.61 -2.71 5.53
C MET A 71 -2.37 -4.07 6.22
N PRO A 72 -3.37 -4.96 6.28
CA PRO A 72 -3.26 -6.28 6.92
C PRO A 72 -2.69 -7.33 5.95
N TRP A 73 -1.45 -7.14 5.50
CA TRP A 73 -0.80 -7.96 4.46
C TRP A 73 -0.80 -9.48 4.74
N GLU A 74 -0.73 -9.89 6.00
CA GLU A 74 -0.72 -11.30 6.39
C GLU A 74 -2.06 -12.01 6.18
N LYS A 75 -3.17 -11.26 6.05
CA LYS A 75 -4.50 -11.81 5.79
C LYS A 75 -4.82 -11.98 4.30
N PHE A 76 -4.04 -11.32 3.44
CA PHE A 76 -4.32 -11.18 2.01
C PHE A 76 -3.07 -11.44 1.18
N PRO A 77 -2.57 -12.71 1.15
CA PRO A 77 -1.37 -13.08 0.42
C PRO A 77 -1.44 -12.79 -1.09
N GLU A 78 -2.58 -13.01 -1.76
CA GLU A 78 -2.69 -12.77 -3.20
C GLU A 78 -2.62 -11.28 -3.54
N ILE A 79 -3.28 -10.42 -2.74
CA ILE A 79 -3.12 -8.97 -2.86
C ILE A 79 -1.67 -8.56 -2.59
N LYS A 80 -1.00 -9.16 -1.60
CA LYS A 80 0.42 -8.88 -1.31
C LYS A 80 1.29 -9.21 -2.52
N HIS A 81 1.07 -10.36 -3.17
CA HIS A 81 1.79 -10.78 -4.39
C HIS A 81 1.48 -9.89 -5.59
N TRP A 82 0.22 -9.52 -5.81
CA TRP A 82 -0.20 -8.58 -6.84
C TRP A 82 0.40 -7.18 -6.64
N TYR A 83 0.31 -6.64 -5.44
CA TYR A 83 0.84 -5.31 -5.12
C TYR A 83 2.37 -5.25 -5.23
N SER A 84 3.07 -6.34 -4.87
CA SER A 84 4.52 -6.46 -5.03
C SER A 84 4.98 -6.31 -6.49
N ARG A 85 4.21 -6.87 -7.43
CA ARG A 85 4.45 -6.73 -8.87
C ARG A 85 4.21 -5.29 -9.36
N ILE A 86 3.24 -4.57 -8.80
CA ILE A 86 2.97 -3.16 -9.17
C ILE A 86 4.04 -2.23 -8.61
N LYS A 87 4.36 -2.34 -7.31
CA LYS A 87 5.32 -1.46 -6.63
C LYS A 87 6.74 -1.57 -7.15
N SER A 88 7.10 -2.70 -7.78
CA SER A 88 8.43 -2.90 -8.38
C SER A 88 8.60 -2.22 -9.75
N ARG A 89 7.53 -1.63 -10.32
CA ARG A 89 7.57 -0.93 -11.61
C ARG A 89 8.16 0.48 -11.46
N PRO A 90 8.93 0.98 -12.45
CA PRO A 90 9.48 2.34 -12.41
C PRO A 90 8.44 3.44 -12.23
N SER A 91 7.25 3.27 -12.82
CA SER A 91 6.14 4.23 -12.72
C SER A 91 5.62 4.43 -11.29
N PHE A 92 5.83 3.45 -10.40
CA PHE A 92 5.38 3.52 -9.00
C PHE A 92 6.43 4.12 -8.06
N ARG A 93 7.65 4.36 -8.57
CA ARG A 93 8.79 4.81 -7.75
C ARG A 93 8.56 6.17 -7.11
N SER A 94 7.90 7.09 -7.81
CA SER A 94 7.60 8.43 -7.30
C SER A 94 6.72 8.39 -6.04
N ILE A 95 5.68 7.55 -6.06
CA ILE A 95 4.80 7.31 -4.91
C ILE A 95 5.58 6.69 -3.74
N LEU A 96 6.50 5.77 -4.04
CA LEU A 96 7.29 5.10 -3.00
C LEU A 96 8.31 6.01 -2.31
N THR A 97 8.71 7.09 -2.96
CA THR A 97 9.64 8.08 -2.40
C THR A 97 8.93 9.23 -1.69
N ASP A 98 7.60 9.28 -1.75
CA ASP A 98 6.83 10.37 -1.18
C ASP A 98 6.96 10.42 0.34
N LYS A 99 7.00 11.63 0.89
CA LYS A 99 7.19 11.88 2.32
C LYS A 99 6.25 12.97 2.80
N ILE A 100 5.33 12.59 3.67
CA ILE A 100 4.41 13.50 4.31
C ILE A 100 5.09 14.08 5.56
N ILE A 101 5.17 15.41 5.62
CA ILE A 101 5.79 16.11 6.76
C ILE A 101 5.00 15.78 8.03
N GLY A 102 5.69 15.22 9.02
CA GLY A 102 5.10 14.86 10.32
C GLY A 102 4.44 13.48 10.38
N ILE A 103 4.42 12.72 9.28
CA ILE A 103 3.94 11.34 9.25
C ILE A 103 5.01 10.50 8.53
N PRO A 104 5.94 9.86 9.26
CA PRO A 104 6.94 9.01 8.62
C PRO A 104 6.27 7.76 8.01
N PRO A 105 6.75 7.27 6.85
CA PRO A 105 6.25 6.02 6.27
C PRO A 105 6.57 4.83 7.17
N ARG A 106 5.69 3.82 7.21
CA ARG A 106 5.97 2.56 7.91
C ARG A 106 6.98 1.70 7.15
N GLU A 107 7.84 0.99 7.87
CA GLU A 107 8.96 0.19 7.33
C GLU A 107 8.56 -0.84 6.25
N ILE A 108 7.34 -1.38 6.33
CA ILE A 108 6.85 -2.44 5.41
C ILE A 108 6.78 -1.95 3.96
N MET A 109 6.46 -0.67 3.76
CA MET A 109 6.41 -0.04 2.45
C MET A 109 7.75 -0.17 1.71
N HIS A 110 8.88 -0.12 2.43
CA HIS A 110 10.21 -0.27 1.87
C HIS A 110 10.66 -1.75 1.77
N SER A 111 10.20 -2.62 2.67
CA SER A 111 10.77 -3.97 2.84
C SER A 111 10.36 -4.99 1.77
N LEU A 112 9.18 -4.86 1.15
CA LEU A 112 8.76 -5.79 0.07
C LEU A 112 9.64 -5.68 -1.18
N ILE A 113 10.26 -4.52 -1.42
CA ILE A 113 11.21 -4.31 -2.53
C ILE A 113 12.52 -5.07 -2.27
N SER A 114 12.93 -5.15 -1.00
CA SER A 114 14.19 -5.78 -0.62
C SER A 114 14.13 -7.31 -0.74
N LYS A 115 13.03 -7.93 -0.30
CA LYS A 115 12.87 -9.41 -0.35
C LYS A 115 12.80 -9.95 -1.79
N GLU A 116 12.16 -9.24 -2.71
CA GLU A 116 12.14 -9.66 -4.13
C GLU A 116 13.48 -9.48 -4.84
N LYS A 117 14.23 -8.41 -4.54
CA LYS A 117 15.61 -8.23 -5.06
C LYS A 117 16.54 -9.34 -4.59
N ILE A 118 16.42 -9.76 -3.32
CA ILE A 118 17.21 -10.87 -2.76
C ILE A 118 16.82 -12.20 -3.41
N LYS A 119 15.52 -12.46 -3.62
CA LYS A 119 15.03 -13.70 -4.27
C LYS A 119 15.42 -13.79 -5.76
N LYS A 120 15.44 -12.67 -6.48
CA LYS A 120 15.96 -12.60 -7.87
C LYS A 120 17.48 -12.77 -7.95
N LYS A 121 18.23 -12.25 -6.97
CA LYS A 121 19.69 -12.39 -6.92
C LYS A 121 20.11 -13.84 -6.62
N SER A 122 19.41 -14.54 -5.72
CA SER A 122 19.65 -15.96 -5.43
C SER A 122 19.38 -16.86 -6.65
N LYS A 123 18.26 -16.69 -7.36
CA LYS A 123 17.96 -17.50 -8.57
C LYS A 123 18.98 -17.35 -9.72
N ASN A 124 19.72 -16.25 -9.79
CA ASN A 124 20.77 -16.04 -10.79
C ASN A 124 22.14 -16.57 -10.34
N LEU A 125 22.32 -16.91 -9.06
CA LEU A 125 23.54 -17.51 -8.54
C LEU A 125 23.50 -19.05 -8.62
N ASP A 126 22.31 -19.64 -8.71
CA ASP A 126 22.12 -21.10 -8.89
C ASP A 126 22.23 -21.56 -10.36
N LEU A 127 22.63 -20.66 -11.27
CA LEU A 127 22.77 -20.89 -12.73
C LEU A 127 24.22 -20.66 -13.23
N ILE A 128 25.19 -20.62 -12.32
CA ILE A 128 26.64 -20.59 -12.61
C ILE A 128 27.28 -21.70 -11.77
#